data_AF-A0AA38GH68-F1
#
_entry.id   AF-A0AA38GH68-F1
#
_cell.length_a   1.000
_cell.length_b   1.000
_cell.length_c   1.000
_cell.angle_alpha   90.00
_cell.angle_beta   90.00
_cell.angle_gamma   90.00
#
_symmetry.space_group_name_H-M   'P 1'
#
loop_
_entity.id
_entity.type
_entity.pdbx_description
1 polymer ?
#
loop_
_entity_poly.entity_id
_entity_poly.type
_entity_poly.pdbx_seq_one_letter_code
_entity_poly.pdbx_strand_id
1 'polypeptide(L)' 'MAASFERSEYEFLKELGLQPHNLGCNGKGVWKGNGNRITSVNPANNQPIATVAEASVEDYEDSMRASEEACKIWMQ' A
#
# COMPACT_ATOMS: atom_id res chain seq x y z
N MET A 1 18.49 1.86 -7.88
CA MET A 1 18.51 0.43 -7.51
C MET A 1 17.18 -0.16 -7.96
N ALA A 2 17.20 -1.19 -8.80
CA ALA A 2 15.97 -1.83 -9.29
C ALA A 2 15.31 -2.63 -8.16
N ALA A 3 13.97 -2.61 -8.11
CA ALA A 3 13.20 -3.35 -7.12
C ALA A 3 13.43 -4.86 -7.28
N SER A 4 13.65 -5.56 -6.18
CA SER A 4 13.95 -6.99 -6.11
C SER A 4 12.75 -7.92 -6.33
N PHE A 5 11.58 -7.34 -6.63
CA PHE A 5 10.31 -8.04 -6.73
C PHE A 5 10.28 -9.12 -7.82
N GLU A 6 11.27 -9.14 -8.72
CA GLU A 6 11.45 -10.16 -9.77
C GLU A 6 12.29 -11.38 -9.32
N ARG A 7 12.75 -11.41 -8.07
CA ARG A 7 13.47 -12.58 -7.54
C ARG A 7 12.50 -13.74 -7.35
N SER A 8 12.92 -14.94 -7.74
CA SER A 8 12.10 -16.16 -7.64
C SER A 8 11.64 -16.45 -6.21
N GLU A 9 12.44 -16.11 -5.22
CA GLU A 9 12.09 -16.23 -3.80
C GLU A 9 10.97 -15.28 -3.34
N TYR A 10 10.62 -14.27 -4.12
CA TYR A 10 9.54 -13.31 -3.85
C TYR A 10 8.30 -13.52 -4.73
N GLU A 11 8.29 -14.57 -5.58
CA GLU A 11 7.16 -14.87 -6.45
C GLU A 11 5.84 -15.06 -5.67
N PHE A 12 5.92 -15.64 -4.47
CA PHE A 12 4.77 -15.85 -3.59
C PHE A 12 4.07 -14.53 -3.19
N LEU A 13 4.74 -13.37 -3.26
CA LEU A 13 4.12 -12.08 -2.93
C LEU A 13 3.03 -11.70 -3.93
N LYS A 14 3.11 -12.19 -5.18
CA LYS A 14 2.06 -11.96 -6.19
C LYS A 14 0.75 -12.64 -5.80
N GLU A 15 0.81 -13.78 -5.11
CA GLU A 15 -0.36 -14.49 -4.60
C GLU A 15 -1.12 -13.68 -3.54
N LEU A 16 -0.41 -12.76 -2.85
CA LEU A 16 -1.00 -11.81 -1.90
C LEU A 16 -1.56 -10.55 -2.60
N GLY A 17 -1.46 -10.46 -3.93
CA GLY A 17 -1.85 -9.29 -4.71
C GLY A 17 -0.85 -8.14 -4.69
N LEU A 18 0.36 -8.35 -4.16
CA LEU A 18 1.41 -7.33 -4.14
C LEU A 18 2.06 -7.16 -5.51
N GLN A 19 2.54 -5.95 -5.77
CA GLN A 19 3.21 -5.53 -6.99
C GLN A 19 4.59 -4.91 -6.67
N PRO A 20 5.47 -4.66 -7.66
CA PRO A 20 6.71 -3.91 -7.43
C PRO A 20 6.47 -2.50 -6.87
N HIS A 21 5.34 -1.89 -7.24
CA HIS A 21 4.88 -0.58 -6.78
C HIS A 21 3.44 -0.70 -6.28
N ASN A 22 3.22 -0.44 -5.00
CA ASN A 22 1.93 -0.60 -4.34
C ASN A 22 1.35 0.75 -3.91
N LEU A 23 0.04 0.83 -3.81
CA LEU A 23 -0.68 1.97 -3.25
C LEU A 23 -0.89 1.73 -1.75
N GLY A 24 -0.56 2.72 -0.92
CA GLY A 24 -0.51 2.60 0.54
C GLY A 24 -1.78 3.02 1.27
N CYS A 25 -2.79 3.52 0.56
CA CYS A 25 -4.05 3.99 1.15
C CYS A 25 -5.23 3.25 0.52
N ASN A 26 -6.18 2.77 1.32
CA ASN A 26 -7.46 2.27 0.81
C ASN A 26 -8.61 3.01 1.50
N GLY A 27 -9.33 3.81 0.72
CA GLY A 27 -10.52 4.54 1.17
C GLY A 27 -11.72 4.12 0.33
N LYS A 28 -12.80 3.67 0.96
CA LYS A 28 -14.03 3.22 0.28
C LYS A 28 -13.79 2.07 -0.72
N GLY A 29 -12.85 1.18 -0.44
CA GLY A 29 -12.51 0.07 -1.33
C GLY A 29 -11.66 0.48 -2.54
N VAL A 30 -11.27 1.75 -2.65
CA VAL A 30 -10.42 2.27 -3.72
C VAL A 30 -9.01 2.48 -3.18
N TRP A 31 -8.03 1.86 -3.83
CA TRP A 31 -6.61 2.08 -3.52
C TRP A 31 -6.13 3.42 -4.08
N LYS A 32 -5.40 4.18 -3.25
CA LYS A 32 -4.79 5.48 -3.54
C LYS A 32 -3.40 5.57 -2.88
N GLY A 33 -2.63 6.60 -3.23
CA GLY A 33 -1.29 6.80 -2.70
C GLY A 33 -0.59 7.95 -3.42
N ASN A 34 -0.95 9.18 -3.06
CA ASN A 34 -0.45 10.42 -3.64
C ASN A 34 0.66 11.08 -2.80
N GLY A 35 1.07 10.42 -1.70
CA GLY A 35 2.18 10.85 -0.85
C GLY A 35 3.54 10.38 -1.35
N ASN A 36 4.50 10.36 -0.42
CA ASN A 36 5.86 9.94 -0.72
C ASN A 36 5.94 8.46 -1.08
N ARG A 37 6.93 8.10 -1.91
CA ARG A 37 7.23 6.69 -2.20
C ARG A 37 8.31 6.20 -1.25
N ILE A 38 8.00 5.14 -0.51
CA ILE A 38 8.95 4.46 0.38
C ILE A 38 9.32 3.09 -0.17
N THR A 39 10.49 2.59 0.21
CA THR A 39 10.98 1.25 -0.13
C THR A 39 10.91 0.37 1.11
N SER A 40 10.21 -0.76 1.01
CA SER A 40 10.28 -1.81 2.03
C SER A 40 11.56 -2.61 1.82
N VAL A 41 12.32 -2.84 2.89
CA VAL A 41 13.64 -3.48 2.87
C VAL A 41 13.61 -4.71 3.76
N ASN A 42 14.19 -5.81 3.27
CA ASN A 42 14.34 -7.04 4.02
C ASN A 42 15.47 -6.89 5.07
N PRO A 43 15.18 -6.97 6.37
CA PRO A 43 16.20 -6.75 7.41
C PRO A 43 17.25 -7.87 7.49
N ALA A 44 16.99 -9.06 6.93
CA ALA A 44 17.94 -10.17 6.95
C ALA A 44 19.10 -9.99 5.96
N ASN A 45 18.94 -9.17 4.92
CA ASN A 45 19.95 -8.98 3.87
C ASN A 45 20.05 -7.54 3.34
N ASN A 46 19.30 -6.60 3.91
CA ASN A 46 19.20 -5.19 3.53
C ASN A 46 18.85 -4.95 2.06
N GLN A 47 18.26 -5.93 1.37
CA GLN A 47 17.82 -5.76 0.00
C GLN A 47 16.42 -5.14 -0.02
N PRO A 48 16.12 -4.23 -0.98
CA PRO A 48 14.75 -3.80 -1.25
C PRO A 48 13.85 -5.02 -1.45
N ILE A 49 12.54 -4.87 -1.24
CA ILE A 49 11.50 -5.85 -1.58
C ILE A 49 10.59 -5.25 -2.66
N ALA A 50 9.85 -4.21 -2.27
CA ALA A 50 8.92 -3.47 -3.12
C ALA A 50 8.87 -2.00 -2.67
N THR A 51 8.14 -1.17 -3.41
CA THR A 51 7.83 0.20 -2.96
C THR A 51 6.34 0.37 -2.67
N VAL A 52 6.03 1.34 -1.82
CA VAL A 52 4.67 1.76 -1.50
C VAL A 52 4.59 3.27 -1.69
N ALA A 53 3.57 3.74 -2.40
CA ALA A 53 3.20 5.16 -2.41
C ALA A 53 2.28 5.42 -1.22
N GLU A 54 2.76 6.19 -0.25
CA GLU A 54 2.05 6.52 0.98
C GLU A 54 0.84 7.42 0.70
N ALA A 55 -0.03 7.56 1.69
CA ALA A 55 -1.14 8.51 1.62
C ALA A 55 -0.61 9.96 1.68
N SER A 56 -1.20 10.85 0.87
CA SER A 56 -1.11 12.29 1.13
C SER A 56 -2.10 12.71 2.24
N VAL A 57 -2.06 13.98 2.64
CA VAL A 57 -3.06 14.54 3.59
C VAL A 57 -4.46 14.48 2.97
N GLU A 58 -4.58 14.74 1.68
CA GLU A 58 -5.86 14.66 0.95
C GLU A 58 -6.40 13.22 0.90
N ASP A 59 -5.53 12.23 0.67
CA ASP A 59 -5.91 10.81 0.71
C ASP A 59 -6.43 10.41 2.10
N TYR A 60 -5.78 10.90 3.16
CA TYR A 60 -6.20 10.69 4.54
C TYR A 60 -7.59 11.28 4.80
N GLU A 61 -7.79 12.55 4.45
CA GLU A 61 -9.06 13.26 4.64
C GLU A 61 -10.22 12.62 3.88
N ASP A 62 -9.99 12.21 2.63
CA ASP A 62 -10.96 11.45 1.82
C ASP A 62 -11.33 10.11 2.47
N SER A 63 -10.34 9.39 2.98
CA SER A 63 -10.52 8.07 3.59
C SER A 63 -11.24 8.16 4.94
N MET A 64 -10.95 9.20 5.73
CA MET A 64 -11.64 9.47 6.99
C MET A 64 -13.12 9.78 6.77
N ARG A 65 -13.46 10.63 5.79
CA ARG A 65 -14.86 10.89 5.41
C ARG A 65 -15.58 9.59 4.99
N ALA A 66 -14.92 8.77 4.16
CA ALA A 66 -15.49 7.50 3.75
C ALA A 66 -15.71 6.53 4.92
N SER A 67 -14.79 6.52 5.89
CA SER A 67 -14.90 5.71 7.10
C SER A 67 -16.07 6.16 7.99
N GLU A 68 -16.26 7.46 8.15
CA GLU A 68 -17.38 8.03 8.90
C GLU A 68 -18.74 7.63 8.29
N GLU A 69 -18.88 7.73 6.95
CA GLU A 69 -20.10 7.29 6.27
C GLU A 69 -20.33 5.78 6.37
N ALA A 70 -19.28 4.96 6.27
CA ALA A 70 -19.38 3.51 6.44
C ALA A 70 -19.79 3.13 7.87
N CYS A 71 -19.33 3.88 8.88
CA CYS A 71 -19.67 3.67 10.29
C CYS A 71 -21.19 3.73 10.53
N LYS A 72 -21.89 4.68 9.86
CA LYS A 72 -23.35 4.82 9.96
C LYS A 72 -24.12 3.59 9.47
N ILE A 73 -23.57 2.84 8.52
CA ILE A 73 -24.15 1.59 8.02
C ILE A 73 -23.79 0.43 8.95
N TRP A 74 -22.55 0.39 9.43
CA TRP A 74 -22.05 -0.67 10.30
C TRP A 74 -22.72 -0.72 11.67
N MET A 75 -23.10 0.43 12.21
CA MET A 75 -23.73 0.55 13.53
C MET A 75 -25.24 0.30 13.54
N GLN A 76 -25.86 0.01 12.39
CA GLN A 76 -27.27 -0.38 12.30
C GLN A 76 -27.46 -1.85 12.67
#